data_AF-A0A353FCY4-F1
#
_entry.id   AF-A0A353FCY4-F1
#
_cell.length_a   1.000
_cell.length_b   1.000
_cell.length_c   1.000
_cell.angle_alpha   90.00
_cell.angle_beta   90.00
_cell.angle_gamma   90.00
#
_symmetry.space_group_name_H-M   'P 1'
#
loop_
_entity.id
_entity.type
_entity.pdbx_description
1 polymer ?
#
loop_
_entity_poly.entity_id
_entity_poly.type
_entity_poly.pdbx_seq_one_letter_code
_entity_poly.pdbx_strand_id
1 'polypeptide(L)'
;MERLKEHFRTKIDPAVKEIKDFISEYGDEVIGEVKVSQVYGGMRGITALITETSKLDPNEGIRFRGYSIPELQEKLPAYPGGEQPLPEGIFYLMLFNELPDDDVVRRVSNNWARRATIPPHVFKVIDALPFHTHPMTQ
;
A
#
# COMPACT_ATOMS: atom_id res chain seq x y z
N MET A 1 -6.38 -14.35 9.74
CA MET A 1 -6.39 -13.91 8.33
C MET A 1 -7.72 -14.15 7.65
N GLU A 2 -8.44 -15.26 7.88
CA GLU A 2 -9.73 -15.47 7.20
C GLU A 2 -10.70 -14.31 7.41
N ARG A 3 -10.86 -13.81 8.65
CA ARG A 3 -11.67 -12.60 8.91
C ARG A 3 -11.21 -11.34 8.14
N LEU A 4 -9.90 -11.10 8.02
CA LEU A 4 -9.35 -9.98 7.25
C LEU A 4 -9.63 -10.15 5.75
N LYS A 5 -9.51 -11.37 5.23
CA LYS A 5 -9.82 -11.70 3.83
C LYS A 5 -11.32 -11.61 3.55
N GLU A 6 -12.16 -12.10 4.46
CA GLU A 6 -13.61 -11.99 4.38
C GLU A 6 -14.05 -10.53 4.36
N HIS A 7 -13.48 -9.70 5.26
CA HIS A 7 -13.72 -8.26 5.22
C HIS A 7 -13.26 -7.65 3.89
N PHE A 8 -12.09 -8.05 3.39
CA PHE A 8 -11.56 -7.51 2.12
C PHE A 8 -12.46 -7.86 0.95
N ARG A 9 -13.04 -9.07 0.93
CA ARG A 9 -14.01 -9.48 -0.10
C ARG A 9 -15.20 -8.52 -0.17
N THR A 10 -15.66 -7.99 0.96
CA THR A 10 -16.78 -7.01 0.98
C THR A 10 -16.44 -5.69 0.29
N LYS A 11 -15.15 -5.37 0.13
CA LYS A 11 -14.67 -4.15 -0.54
C LYS A 11 -14.53 -4.30 -2.04
N ILE A 12 -14.42 -5.52 -2.56
CA ILE A 12 -14.11 -5.78 -3.97
C ILE A 12 -15.28 -5.41 -4.88
N ASP A 13 -16.47 -5.95 -4.65
CA ASP A 13 -17.62 -5.73 -5.55
C ASP A 13 -18.02 -4.26 -5.63
N PRO A 14 -18.07 -3.48 -4.53
CA PRO A 14 -18.29 -2.03 -4.59
C PRO A 14 -17.22 -1.30 -5.42
N ALA A 15 -15.93 -1.61 -5.21
CA ALA A 15 -14.85 -0.97 -5.94
C ALA A 15 -14.87 -1.32 -7.44
N VAL A 16 -15.17 -2.57 -7.80
CA VAL A 16 -15.33 -2.99 -9.20
C VAL A 16 -16.50 -2.26 -9.86
N LYS A 17 -17.60 -2.08 -9.14
CA LYS A 17 -18.75 -1.31 -9.64
C LYS A 17 -18.38 0.15 -9.84
N GLU A 18 -17.76 0.79 -8.86
CA GLU A 18 -17.31 2.19 -8.94
C GLU A 18 -16.40 2.42 -10.15
N ILE A 19 -15.40 1.56 -10.36
CA ILE A 19 -14.49 1.66 -11.52
C ILE A 19 -15.25 1.49 -12.84
N LYS A 20 -16.18 0.53 -12.92
CA LYS A 20 -16.99 0.31 -14.13
C LYS A 20 -17.88 1.51 -14.44
N ASP A 21 -18.53 2.06 -13.42
CA ASP A 21 -19.38 3.24 -13.57
C ASP A 21 -18.53 4.45 -14.01
N PHE A 22 -17.37 4.66 -13.38
CA PHE A 22 -16.44 5.75 -13.75
C PHE A 22 -15.94 5.64 -15.19
N ILE A 23 -15.55 4.44 -15.65
CA ILE A 23 -15.13 4.23 -17.04
C ILE A 23 -16.31 4.38 -18.00
N SER A 24 -17.52 3.95 -17.62
CA SER A 24 -18.70 4.11 -18.45
C SER A 24 -19.09 5.58 -18.63
N GLU A 25 -18.83 6.43 -17.64
CA GLU A 25 -19.18 7.84 -17.65
C GLU A 25 -18.07 8.71 -18.28
N TYR A 26 -16.79 8.40 -18.01
CA TYR A 26 -15.65 9.26 -18.34
C TYR A 26 -14.58 8.58 -19.22
N GLY A 27 -14.84 7.38 -19.75
CA GLY A 27 -13.82 6.56 -20.43
C GLY A 27 -13.20 7.20 -21.68
N ASP A 28 -13.93 8.09 -22.35
CA ASP A 28 -13.47 8.81 -23.55
C ASP A 28 -12.91 10.22 -23.24
N GLU A 29 -12.89 10.64 -21.97
CA GLU A 29 -12.41 11.96 -21.58
C GLU A 29 -10.89 12.08 -21.69
N VAL A 30 -10.42 13.20 -22.27
CA VAL A 30 -9.00 13.47 -22.44
C VAL A 30 -8.41 14.03 -21.14
N ILE A 31 -7.59 13.23 -20.45
CA ILE A 31 -6.94 13.62 -19.18
C ILE A 31 -5.58 14.31 -19.35
N GLY A 32 -5.09 14.43 -20.58
CA GLY A 32 -3.82 15.09 -20.90
C GLY A 32 -3.34 14.84 -22.32
N GLU A 33 -2.39 15.65 -22.77
CA GLU A 33 -1.72 15.50 -24.06
C GLU A 33 -0.36 14.81 -23.91
N VAL A 34 0.06 14.05 -24.91
CA VAL A 34 1.37 13.38 -24.94
C VAL A 34 2.28 14.03 -25.97
N LYS A 35 3.43 14.55 -25.54
CA LYS A 35 4.47 15.14 -26.39
C LYS A 35 5.59 14.16 -26.69
N VAL A 36 6.23 14.30 -27.86
CA VAL A 36 7.37 13.47 -28.28
C VAL A 36 8.50 13.45 -27.24
N SER A 37 8.80 14.61 -26.63
CA SER A 37 9.83 14.71 -25.59
C SER A 37 9.52 13.89 -24.34
N GLN A 38 8.25 13.69 -23.99
CA GLN A 38 7.85 12.88 -22.84
C GLN A 38 8.02 11.39 -23.14
N VAL A 39 7.84 10.97 -24.40
CA VAL A 39 8.09 9.58 -24.83
C VAL A 39 9.57 9.24 -24.69
N TYR A 40 10.48 10.08 -25.20
CA TYR A 40 11.93 9.88 -25.02
C TYR A 40 12.41 10.11 -23.59
N GLY A 41 11.69 10.93 -22.82
CA GLY A 41 12.01 11.27 -21.43
C GLY A 41 11.47 10.30 -20.37
N GLY A 42 10.93 9.14 -20.78
CA GLY A 42 10.41 8.12 -19.86
C GLY A 42 9.11 8.52 -19.17
N MET A 43 8.11 9.00 -19.95
CA MET A 43 6.77 9.36 -19.49
C MET A 43 6.71 10.50 -18.46
N ARG A 44 7.73 11.36 -18.40
CA ARG A 44 7.76 12.49 -17.47
C ARG A 44 6.55 13.40 -17.65
N GLY A 45 5.77 13.54 -16.57
CA GLY A 45 4.57 14.38 -16.55
C GLY A 45 3.36 13.80 -17.29
N ILE A 46 3.39 12.52 -17.68
CA ILE A 46 2.22 11.82 -18.22
C ILE A 46 1.51 11.10 -17.07
N THR A 47 0.22 11.38 -16.91
CA THR A 47 -0.65 10.57 -16.04
C THR A 47 -0.94 9.25 -16.74
N ALA A 48 -0.25 8.18 -16.33
CA ALA A 48 -0.25 6.90 -17.06
C ALA A 48 -0.86 5.72 -16.28
N LEU A 49 -1.05 5.85 -14.97
CA LEU A 49 -1.59 4.78 -14.14
C LEU A 49 -2.45 5.30 -12.99
N ILE A 50 -3.37 4.45 -12.54
CA ILE A 50 -4.16 4.65 -11.34
C ILE A 50 -3.49 3.95 -10.17
N THR A 51 -3.28 4.69 -9.07
CA THR A 51 -2.76 4.18 -7.80
C THR A 51 -3.66 4.66 -6.66
N GLU A 52 -4.37 3.74 -6.04
CA GLU A 52 -5.44 4.05 -5.07
C GLU A 52 -4.95 4.25 -3.63
N THR A 53 -3.77 3.73 -3.30
CA THR A 53 -3.27 3.67 -1.92
C THR A 53 -2.78 5.02 -1.40
N SER A 54 -2.23 5.85 -2.29
CA SER A 54 -1.59 7.11 -1.91
C SER A 54 -1.55 8.11 -3.04
N LYS A 55 -1.57 9.39 -2.68
CA LYS A 55 -1.42 10.51 -3.61
C LYS A 55 -0.54 11.59 -3.00
N LEU A 56 0.35 12.17 -3.79
CA LEU A 56 1.19 13.28 -3.36
C LEU A 56 0.40 14.59 -3.44
N ASP A 57 0.22 15.25 -2.31
CA ASP A 57 -0.29 16.62 -2.20
C ASP A 57 0.88 17.60 -2.35
N PRO A 58 0.79 18.62 -3.22
CA PRO A 58 1.88 19.57 -3.44
C PRO A 58 2.21 20.43 -2.20
N ASN A 59 1.28 20.60 -1.26
CA ASN A 59 1.47 21.43 -0.07
C ASN A 59 1.70 20.60 1.20
N GLU A 60 1.02 19.46 1.32
CA GLU A 60 1.03 18.64 2.55
C GLU A 60 1.86 17.36 2.44
N GLY A 61 2.41 17.07 1.26
CA GLY A 61 3.23 15.89 1.02
C GLY A 61 2.40 14.63 0.77
N ILE A 62 2.98 13.46 1.04
CA ILE A 62 2.32 12.19 0.70
C ILE A 62 1.11 11.95 1.61
N ARG A 63 -0.03 11.66 0.99
CA ARG A 63 -1.24 11.23 1.67
C ARG A 63 -1.50 9.75 1.41
N PHE A 64 -1.90 9.07 2.47
CA PHE A 64 -2.18 7.65 2.52
C PHE A 64 -3.67 7.47 2.70
N ARG A 65 -4.37 7.02 1.66
CA ARG A 65 -5.85 6.95 1.65
C ARG A 65 -6.51 8.28 2.10
N GLY A 66 -5.92 9.40 1.73
CA GLY A 66 -6.39 10.76 2.06
C GLY A 66 -5.78 11.37 3.33
N TYR A 67 -5.21 10.56 4.23
CA TYR A 67 -4.61 11.06 5.47
C TYR A 67 -3.16 11.49 5.27
N SER A 68 -2.78 12.64 5.82
CA SER A 68 -1.38 13.08 5.90
C SER A 68 -0.59 12.26 6.93
N ILE A 69 0.74 12.30 6.87
CA ILE A 69 1.60 11.60 7.85
C ILE A 69 1.31 12.08 9.30
N PRO A 70 1.22 13.39 9.60
CA PRO A 70 0.91 13.84 10.96
C PRO A 70 -0.42 13.30 11.48
N GLU A 71 -1.47 13.30 10.65
CA GLU A 71 -2.77 12.73 11.04
C GLU A 71 -2.68 11.24 11.34
N LEU A 72 -1.85 10.49 10.60
CA LEU A 72 -1.67 9.06 10.85
C LEU A 72 -0.84 8.78 12.10
N GLN A 73 0.12 9.64 12.44
CA GLN A 73 0.84 9.53 13.71
C GLN A 73 -0.10 9.70 14.91
N GLU A 74 -1.12 10.53 14.79
CA GLU A 74 -2.13 10.74 15.83
C GLU A 74 -3.21 9.65 15.85
N LYS A 75 -3.66 9.19 14.68
CA LYS A 75 -4.85 8.32 14.55
C LYS A 75 -4.53 6.83 14.57
N LEU A 76 -3.34 6.41 14.16
CA LEU A 76 -3.01 4.99 14.08
C LEU A 76 -2.56 4.43 15.44
N PRO A 77 -2.95 3.19 15.77
CA PRO A 77 -2.48 2.49 16.96
C PRO A 77 -0.96 2.43 17.09
N ALA A 78 -0.45 2.74 18.28
CA ALA A 78 0.94 2.52 18.67
C ALA A 78 1.05 1.27 19.56
N TYR A 79 2.27 0.73 19.70
CA TYR A 79 2.52 -0.34 20.68
C TYR A 79 2.36 0.18 22.12
N PRO A 80 1.90 -0.62 23.09
CA PRO A 80 1.86 -0.20 24.49
C PRO A 80 3.22 0.31 25.01
N GLY A 81 3.28 1.58 25.41
CA GLY A 81 4.51 2.25 25.84
C GLY A 81 5.39 2.78 24.69
N GLY A 82 4.93 2.67 23.45
CA GLY A 82 5.52 3.30 22.28
C GLY A 82 4.74 4.54 21.84
N GLU A 83 5.42 5.42 21.12
CA GLU A 83 4.86 6.68 20.61
C GLU A 83 4.67 6.68 19.08
N GLN A 84 5.18 5.66 18.40
CA GLN A 84 5.15 5.57 16.94
C GLN A 84 4.04 4.62 16.45
N PRO A 85 3.35 4.95 15.35
CA PRO A 85 2.28 4.13 14.81
C PRO A 85 2.83 2.80 14.28
N LEU A 86 2.04 1.74 14.45
CA LEU A 86 2.42 0.40 14.00
C LEU A 86 2.26 0.25 12.48
N PRO A 87 3.25 -0.34 11.77
CA PRO A 87 3.17 -0.61 10.33
C PRO A 87 1.95 -1.45 9.93
N GLU A 88 1.51 -2.36 10.79
CA GLU A 88 0.27 -3.13 10.65
C GLU A 88 -0.96 -2.24 10.47
N GLY A 89 -1.00 -1.09 11.16
CA GLY A 89 -2.09 -0.14 11.06
C GLY A 89 -2.13 0.55 9.70
N ILE A 90 -0.96 0.97 9.20
CA ILE A 90 -0.82 1.52 7.85
C ILE A 90 -1.21 0.47 6.80
N PHE A 91 -0.71 -0.76 6.93
CA PHE A 91 -1.06 -1.86 6.02
C PHE A 91 -2.58 -2.09 5.95
N TYR A 92 -3.26 -2.07 7.11
CA TYR A 92 -4.71 -2.19 7.15
C TYR A 92 -5.39 -1.02 6.43
N LEU A 93 -4.99 0.21 6.73
CA LEU A 93 -5.51 1.40 6.05
C LEU A 93 -5.39 1.28 4.52
N MET A 94 -4.24 0.84 4.02
CA MET A 94 -4.01 0.65 2.58
C MET A 94 -5.02 -0.32 1.94
N LEU A 95 -5.31 -1.43 2.62
CA LEU A 95 -6.20 -2.46 2.10
C LEU A 95 -7.67 -2.04 2.15
N PHE A 96 -8.11 -1.45 3.26
CA PHE A 96 -9.54 -1.29 3.54
C PHE A 96 -10.05 0.14 3.37
N ASN A 97 -9.16 1.12 3.25
CA ASN A 97 -9.50 2.54 3.32
C ASN A 97 -10.24 2.89 4.64
N GLU A 98 -9.81 2.27 5.74
CA GLU A 98 -10.41 2.36 7.07
C GLU A 98 -9.30 2.49 8.12
N LEU A 99 -9.51 3.30 9.16
CA LEU A 99 -8.61 3.36 10.31
C LEU A 99 -8.84 2.16 11.23
N PRO A 100 -7.82 1.35 11.53
CA PRO A 100 -7.96 0.21 12.43
C PRO A 100 -7.91 0.63 13.89
N ASP A 101 -8.54 -0.18 14.75
CA ASP A 101 -8.35 -0.11 16.20
C ASP A 101 -7.18 -1.01 16.68
N ASP A 102 -6.85 -0.92 17.97
CA ASP A 102 -5.77 -1.69 18.60
C ASP A 102 -5.95 -3.21 18.43
N ASP A 103 -7.19 -3.70 18.46
CA ASP A 103 -7.50 -5.13 18.39
C ASP A 103 -7.31 -5.66 16.97
N VAL A 104 -7.71 -4.89 15.95
CA VAL A 104 -7.40 -5.15 14.54
C VAL A 104 -5.89 -5.17 14.32
N VAL A 105 -5.15 -4.16 14.80
CA VAL A 105 -3.70 -4.10 14.63
C VAL A 105 -3.01 -5.30 15.28
N ARG A 106 -3.36 -5.64 16.53
CA ARG A 106 -2.84 -6.84 17.21
C ARG A 106 -3.16 -8.14 16.48
N ARG A 107 -4.34 -8.24 15.86
CA ARG A 107 -4.68 -9.39 15.02
C ARG A 107 -3.76 -9.49 13.80
N VAL A 108 -3.46 -8.36 13.13
CA VAL A 108 -2.54 -8.34 12.00
C VAL A 108 -1.14 -8.79 12.45
N SER A 109 -0.60 -8.23 13.55
CA SER A 109 0.70 -8.61 14.11
C SER A 109 0.78 -10.10 14.42
N ASN A 110 -0.23 -10.64 15.11
CA ASN A 110 -0.31 -12.07 15.43
C ASN A 110 -0.37 -12.96 14.18
N ASN A 111 -1.03 -12.50 13.12
CA ASN A 111 -1.08 -13.24 11.86
C ASN A 111 0.25 -13.21 11.12
N TRP A 112 0.98 -12.09 11.14
CA TRP A 112 2.32 -12.00 10.55
C TRP A 112 3.30 -12.88 11.30
N ALA A 113 3.32 -12.84 12.63
CA ALA A 113 4.18 -13.70 13.46
C ALA A 113 3.96 -15.20 13.15
N ARG A 114 2.71 -15.64 13.02
CA ARG A 114 2.37 -17.04 12.66
C ARG A 114 2.81 -17.44 11.24
N ARG A 115 3.10 -16.47 10.37
CA ARG A 115 3.50 -16.68 8.97
C ARG A 115 4.99 -16.45 8.74
N ALA A 116 5.74 -16.11 9.78
CA ALA A 116 7.16 -15.79 9.70
C ALA A 116 8.07 -17.03 9.55
N THR A 117 7.52 -18.24 9.44
CA THR A 117 8.30 -19.45 9.18
C THR A 117 8.79 -19.47 7.74
N ILE A 118 10.11 -19.44 7.56
CA ILE A 118 10.78 -19.44 6.26
C ILE A 118 11.38 -20.83 6.00
N PRO A 119 11.16 -21.46 4.82
CA PRO A 119 11.76 -22.74 4.49
C PRO A 119 13.29 -22.72 4.48
N PRO A 120 13.99 -23.78 4.95
CA PRO A 120 15.45 -23.80 5.05
C PRO A 120 16.21 -23.55 3.74
N HIS A 121 15.63 -23.90 2.59
CA HIS A 121 16.28 -23.71 1.30
C HIS A 121 16.42 -22.23 0.92
N VAL A 122 15.57 -21.34 1.45
CA VAL A 122 15.67 -19.89 1.21
C VAL A 122 16.96 -19.36 1.80
N PHE A 123 17.25 -19.71 3.06
CA PHE A 123 18.52 -19.34 3.71
C PHE A 123 19.72 -19.91 2.97
N LYS A 124 19.67 -21.18 2.53
CA LYS A 124 20.76 -21.79 1.75
C LYS A 124 21.07 -21.03 0.45
N VAL A 125 20.06 -20.46 -0.20
CA VAL A 125 20.27 -19.64 -1.41
C VAL A 125 20.96 -18.33 -1.05
N ILE A 126 20.49 -17.64 0.00
CA ILE A 126 21.06 -16.38 0.47
C ILE A 126 22.52 -16.59 0.94
N ASP A 127 22.76 -17.62 1.76
CA ASP A 127 24.07 -17.96 2.32
C ASP A 127 25.08 -18.43 1.25
N ALA A 128 24.59 -18.90 0.09
CA ALA A 128 25.45 -19.29 -1.03
C ALA A 128 25.96 -18.08 -1.84
N LEU A 129 25.37 -16.90 -1.66
CA LEU A 129 25.85 -15.69 -2.31
C LEU A 129 27.16 -15.21 -1.66
N PRO A 130 28.12 -14.65 -2.44
CA PRO A 130 29.31 -14.03 -1.88
C PRO A 130 28.95 -12.94 -0.87
N PHE A 131 29.76 -12.77 0.18
CA PHE A 131 29.51 -11.76 1.23
C PHE A 131 29.41 -10.31 0.70
N HIS A 132 30.09 -10.02 -0.42
CA HIS A 132 30.06 -8.70 -1.08
C HIS A 132 28.87 -8.54 -2.04
N THR A 133 27.98 -9.52 -2.12
CA THR A 133 26.76 -9.43 -2.92
C THR A 133 25.92 -8.29 -2.38
N HIS A 134 25.45 -7.42 -3.28
CA HIS A 134 24.65 -6.28 -2.89
C HIS A 134 23.40 -6.74 -2.11
N PRO A 135 23.00 -6.09 -0.99
CA PRO A 135 21.88 -6.56 -0.17
C PRO A 135 20.54 -6.67 -0.90
N MET A 136 20.29 -5.86 -1.94
CA MET A 136 19.08 -5.98 -2.77
C MET A 136 19.13 -7.16 -3.77
N THR A 137 20.30 -7.79 -3.93
CA THR A 137 20.49 -9.01 -4.74
C THR A 137 20.42 -10.27 -3.87
N GLN A 138 20.72 -10.15 -2.57
CA GLN A 138 20.48 -11.21 -1.58
C GLN A 138 18.98 -11.43 -1.37
#